data_AF-A0A0Q6W3W4-F1
#
_entry.id   AF-A0A0Q6W3W4-F1
#
_cell.length_a   1.000
_cell.length_b   1.000
_cell.length_c   1.000
_cell.angle_alpha   90.00
_cell.angle_beta   90.00
_cell.angle_gamma   90.00
#
_symmetry.space_group_name_H-M   'P 1'
#
loop_
_entity.id
_entity.type
_entity.pdbx_description
1 polymer ?
#
loop_
_entity_poly.entity_id
_entity_poly.type
_entity_poly.pdbx_seq_one_letter_code
_entity_poly.pdbx_strand_id
1 'polypeptide(L)'
;MNRLLDYMPELEIAFPAGAAGAGPMAYASASAPALEDDAEMADGAALLEAGAGNGDGLAPFLAGLVASAGPAGRTALRMPLGRALMSVLLQAATALMPFSSRPAQQKAAAIFGLELEGLSAEDKEFALARHFIRMARELIAGALASGPAVGVGREDAESRVQAALVQTARKYAPGLLHRTERQEPAGGRWQRSGKRIVVLNC
;
A
#
# COMPACT_ATOMS: atom_id res chain seq x y z
N MET A 1 -51.86 24.21 -25.67
CA MET A 1 -51.54 22.94 -24.97
C MET A 1 -51.32 21.86 -26.03
N ASN A 2 -50.11 21.76 -26.59
CA ASN A 2 -49.72 20.64 -27.44
C ASN A 2 -48.46 20.00 -26.88
N ARG A 3 -48.54 18.67 -26.79
CA ARG A 3 -47.77 17.73 -25.99
C ARG A 3 -46.29 17.70 -26.36
N LEU A 4 -45.45 17.80 -25.33
CA LEU A 4 -44.01 17.58 -25.35
C LEU A 4 -43.71 16.09 -25.07
N LEU A 5 -44.20 15.19 -25.92
CA LEU A 5 -43.88 13.76 -25.87
C LEU A 5 -43.88 13.25 -27.30
N ASP A 6 -42.68 13.06 -27.85
CA ASP A 6 -42.31 12.00 -28.81
C ASP A 6 -40.90 12.28 -29.32
N TYR A 7 -39.93 12.29 -28.40
CA TYR A 7 -38.54 12.09 -28.75
C TYR A 7 -38.08 10.77 -28.14
N MET A 8 -38.14 9.72 -28.96
CA MET A 8 -37.40 8.48 -28.75
C MET A 8 -36.25 8.49 -29.76
N PRO A 9 -34.97 8.58 -29.34
CA PRO A 9 -33.87 8.40 -30.26
C PRO A 9 -33.77 6.90 -30.62
N GLU A 10 -34.11 6.57 -31.86
CA GLU A 10 -33.74 5.31 -32.49
C GLU A 10 -32.21 5.25 -32.56
N LEU A 11 -31.59 4.45 -31.69
CA LEU A 11 -30.16 4.14 -31.79
C LEU A 11 -29.97 3.18 -32.97
N GLU A 12 -29.63 3.72 -34.15
CA GLU A 12 -29.11 2.93 -35.27
C GLU A 12 -27.76 2.30 -34.87
N ILE A 13 -27.80 1.13 -34.23
CA ILE A 13 -26.63 0.28 -34.09
C ILE A 13 -26.51 -0.49 -35.40
N ALA A 14 -25.70 0.02 -36.31
CA ALA A 14 -25.32 -0.68 -37.53
C ALA A 14 -24.49 -1.93 -37.15
N PHE A 15 -25.14 -3.09 -37.13
CA PHE A 15 -24.46 -4.37 -37.05
C PHE A 15 -23.99 -4.78 -38.46
N PRO A 16 -22.68 -5.00 -38.70
CA PRO A 16 -22.24 -5.53 -39.98
C PRO A 16 -22.78 -6.95 -40.15
N ALA A 17 -23.63 -7.15 -41.15
CA ALA A 17 -24.12 -8.46 -41.55
C ALA A 17 -22.97 -9.27 -42.17
N GLY A 18 -22.32 -10.10 -41.36
CA GLY A 18 -21.26 -10.99 -41.87
C GLY A 18 -20.38 -11.62 -40.80
N ALA A 19 -20.96 -12.36 -39.85
CA ALA A 19 -20.20 -13.31 -39.03
C ALA A 19 -21.12 -14.41 -38.50
N ALA A 20 -21.59 -15.29 -39.39
CA ALA A 20 -22.09 -16.60 -38.98
C ALA A 20 -20.91 -17.42 -38.45
N GLY A 21 -20.79 -17.53 -37.12
CA GLY A 21 -19.85 -18.41 -36.44
C GLY A 21 -19.16 -17.76 -35.24
N ALA A 22 -19.81 -17.75 -34.08
CA ALA A 22 -19.14 -17.48 -32.80
C ALA A 22 -19.86 -18.24 -31.68
N GLY A 23 -19.07 -19.01 -30.91
CA GLY A 23 -19.51 -19.83 -29.79
C GLY A 23 -20.05 -19.03 -28.60
N PRO A 24 -20.25 -19.66 -27.43
CA PRO A 24 -20.89 -19.01 -26.29
C PRO A 24 -20.07 -17.79 -25.85
N MET A 25 -20.68 -16.61 -25.98
CA MET A 25 -20.18 -15.34 -25.48
C MET A 25 -19.97 -15.42 -23.96
N ALA A 26 -18.74 -15.71 -23.57
CA ALA A 26 -18.23 -15.35 -22.26
C ALA A 26 -18.29 -13.83 -22.18
N TYR A 27 -19.12 -13.32 -21.26
CA TYR A 27 -19.12 -11.92 -20.86
C TYR A 27 -17.68 -11.56 -20.53
N ALA A 28 -17.08 -10.74 -21.39
CA ALA A 28 -15.74 -10.25 -21.20
C ALA A 28 -15.64 -9.66 -19.80
N SER A 29 -14.76 -10.26 -19.01
CA SER A 29 -14.35 -9.87 -17.67
C SER A 29 -14.42 -8.36 -17.49
N ALA A 30 -15.23 -7.89 -16.54
CA ALA A 30 -15.02 -6.58 -15.94
C ALA A 30 -13.53 -6.51 -15.57
N SER A 31 -12.84 -5.54 -16.16
CA SER A 31 -11.39 -5.43 -16.18
C SER A 31 -10.84 -5.51 -14.75
N ALA A 32 -9.85 -6.39 -14.51
CA ALA A 32 -9.12 -6.54 -13.24
C ALA A 32 -8.77 -5.22 -12.50
N PRO A 33 -8.38 -4.10 -13.16
CA PRO A 33 -8.10 -2.84 -12.45
C PRO A 33 -9.31 -2.22 -11.73
N ALA A 34 -10.53 -2.36 -12.25
CA ALA A 34 -11.71 -1.74 -11.63
C ALA A 34 -12.10 -2.42 -10.31
N LEU A 35 -12.01 -3.76 -10.26
CA LEU A 35 -12.25 -4.54 -9.03
C LEU A 35 -11.13 -4.33 -8.00
N GLU A 36 -9.89 -4.12 -8.46
CA GLU A 36 -8.77 -3.80 -7.57
C GLU A 36 -8.89 -2.41 -6.95
N ASP A 37 -9.38 -1.42 -7.70
CA ASP A 37 -9.69 -0.08 -7.19
C ASP A 37 -10.84 -0.11 -6.17
N ASP A 38 -11.91 -0.88 -6.42
CA ASP A 38 -13.03 -1.03 -5.48
C ASP A 38 -12.59 -1.70 -4.16
N ALA A 39 -11.77 -2.75 -4.25
CA ALA A 39 -11.21 -3.40 -3.07
C ALA A 39 -10.27 -2.48 -2.29
N GLU A 40 -9.45 -1.68 -2.97
CA GLU A 40 -8.57 -0.70 -2.32
C GLU A 40 -9.36 0.38 -1.59
N MET A 41 -10.46 0.86 -2.18
CA MET A 41 -11.35 1.82 -1.53
C MET A 41 -11.97 1.24 -0.26
N ALA A 42 -12.47 0.00 -0.30
CA ALA A 42 -13.04 -0.69 0.84
C ALA A 42 -12.00 -0.94 1.95
N ASP A 43 -10.82 -1.46 1.60
CA ASP A 43 -9.73 -1.70 2.54
C ASP A 43 -9.20 -0.40 3.16
N GLY A 44 -9.18 0.70 2.39
CA GLY A 44 -8.81 2.03 2.88
C GLY A 44 -9.77 2.56 3.94
N ALA A 45 -11.08 2.38 3.73
CA ALA A 45 -12.09 2.74 4.72
C ALA A 45 -11.97 1.85 5.99
N ALA A 46 -11.83 0.54 5.79
CA ALA A 46 -11.66 -0.41 6.89
C ALA A 46 -10.38 -0.16 7.70
N LEU A 47 -9.29 0.32 7.08
CA LEU A 47 -8.09 0.74 7.78
C LEU A 47 -8.32 1.94 8.69
N LEU A 48 -9.05 2.95 8.21
CA LEU A 48 -9.40 4.13 9.01
C LEU A 48 -10.25 3.74 10.21
N GLU A 49 -11.21 2.84 10.03
CA GLU A 49 -12.02 2.28 11.11
C GLU A 49 -11.16 1.47 12.10
N ALA A 50 -10.30 0.59 11.61
CA ALA A 50 -9.42 -0.24 12.43
C ALA A 50 -8.42 0.57 13.28
N GLY A 51 -8.00 1.73 12.77
CA GLY A 51 -7.14 2.66 13.49
C GLY A 51 -7.87 3.75 14.26
N ALA A 52 -9.20 3.82 14.19
CA ALA A 52 -10.00 4.69 15.03
C ALA A 52 -10.01 4.13 16.46
N GLY A 53 -9.62 4.96 17.44
CA GLY A 53 -9.55 4.57 18.85
C GLY A 53 -8.14 4.28 19.35
N ASN A 54 -7.97 3.24 20.16
CA ASN A 54 -6.69 2.87 20.80
C ASN A 54 -5.76 2.03 19.91
N GLY A 55 -6.16 1.75 18.66
CA GLY A 55 -5.36 0.99 17.70
C GLY A 55 -5.47 -0.52 17.80
N ASP A 56 -6.32 -1.06 18.67
CA ASP A 56 -6.51 -2.51 18.85
C ASP A 56 -7.03 -3.20 17.57
N GLY A 57 -7.71 -2.46 16.69
CA GLY A 57 -8.23 -2.96 15.42
C GLY A 57 -7.17 -3.14 14.33
N LEU A 58 -5.99 -2.51 14.44
CA LEU A 58 -4.97 -2.52 13.38
C LEU A 58 -4.38 -3.92 13.15
N ALA A 59 -4.02 -4.62 14.22
CA ALA A 59 -3.43 -5.95 14.11
C ALA A 59 -4.36 -6.99 13.44
N PRO A 60 -5.64 -7.15 13.84
CA PRO A 60 -6.54 -8.06 13.16
C PRO A 60 -6.84 -7.63 11.72
N PHE A 61 -6.96 -6.32 11.45
CA PHE A 61 -7.14 -5.82 10.08
C PHE A 61 -5.96 -6.21 9.18
N LEU A 62 -4.72 -5.92 9.60
CA LEU A 62 -3.51 -6.24 8.83
C LEU A 62 -3.33 -7.75 8.65
N ALA A 63 -3.68 -8.56 9.65
CA ALA A 63 -3.69 -10.02 9.51
C ALA A 63 -4.73 -10.47 8.47
N GLY A 64 -5.91 -9.85 8.44
CA GLY A 64 -6.92 -10.05 7.40
C GLY A 64 -6.41 -9.69 6.00
N LEU A 65 -5.70 -8.58 5.87
CA LEU A 65 -5.06 -8.15 4.62
C LEU A 65 -4.01 -9.14 4.12
N VAL A 66 -3.18 -9.70 5.01
CA VAL A 66 -2.24 -10.77 4.63
C VAL A 66 -2.98 -12.04 4.23
N ALA A 67 -4.06 -12.39 4.94
CA ALA A 67 -4.86 -13.57 4.63
C ALA A 67 -5.65 -13.45 3.31
N SER A 68 -6.00 -12.22 2.89
CA SER A 68 -6.72 -11.96 1.63
C SER A 68 -5.84 -12.21 0.39
N ALA A 69 -4.51 -12.25 0.54
CA ALA A 69 -3.56 -12.69 -0.49
C ALA A 69 -3.66 -14.21 -0.82
N GLY A 70 -4.63 -14.92 -0.26
CA GLY A 70 -4.96 -16.30 -0.59
C GLY A 70 -4.34 -17.34 0.34
N PRO A 71 -4.29 -18.62 -0.06
CA PRO A 71 -3.77 -19.71 0.76
C PRO A 71 -2.32 -19.52 1.20
N ALA A 72 -1.49 -18.90 0.34
CA ALA A 72 -0.10 -18.58 0.65
C ALA A 72 0.00 -17.57 1.79
N GLY A 73 -0.79 -16.49 1.76
CA GLY A 73 -0.85 -15.51 2.84
C GLY A 73 -1.35 -16.10 4.16
N ARG A 74 -2.43 -16.89 4.13
CA ARG A 74 -2.94 -17.61 5.31
C ARG A 74 -1.90 -18.58 5.90
N THR A 75 -1.13 -19.23 5.06
CA THR A 75 -0.03 -20.10 5.50
C THR A 75 1.09 -19.26 6.11
N ALA A 76 1.50 -18.17 5.45
CA ALA A 76 2.57 -17.29 5.91
C ALA A 76 2.32 -16.74 7.32
N LEU A 77 1.08 -16.39 7.67
CA LEU A 77 0.70 -15.91 9.01
C LEU A 77 1.06 -16.89 10.15
N ARG A 78 1.17 -18.19 9.86
CA ARG A 78 1.54 -19.23 10.82
C ARG A 78 3.04 -19.48 10.87
N MET A 79 3.81 -18.83 9.99
CA MET A 79 5.23 -19.03 9.77
C MET A 79 6.05 -17.79 10.17
N PRO A 80 7.39 -17.90 10.25
CA PRO A 80 8.25 -16.75 10.51
C PRO A 80 8.06 -15.59 9.51
N LEU A 81 7.76 -15.91 8.25
CA LEU A 81 7.47 -14.92 7.21
C LEU A 81 6.30 -14.00 7.58
N GLY A 82 5.18 -14.56 8.07
CA GLY A 82 4.03 -13.77 8.48
C GLY A 82 4.32 -12.89 9.69
N ARG A 83 5.13 -13.37 10.64
CA ARG A 83 5.56 -12.55 11.78
C ARG A 83 6.40 -11.36 11.34
N ALA A 84 7.36 -11.57 10.43
CA ALA A 84 8.17 -10.51 9.85
C ALA A 84 7.30 -9.49 9.09
N LEU A 85 6.38 -9.96 8.22
CA LEU A 85 5.42 -9.10 7.52
C LEU A 85 4.57 -8.27 8.48
N MET A 86 3.96 -8.91 9.47
CA MET A 86 3.11 -8.24 10.46
C MET A 86 3.88 -7.20 11.27
N SER A 87 5.13 -7.50 11.66
CA SER A 87 5.95 -6.54 12.40
C SER A 87 6.22 -5.26 11.60
N VAL A 88 6.57 -5.39 10.32
CA VAL A 88 6.82 -4.24 9.44
C VAL A 88 5.53 -3.47 9.15
N LEU A 89 4.43 -4.16 8.84
CA LEU A 89 3.14 -3.53 8.56
C LEU A 89 2.59 -2.79 9.79
N LEU A 90 2.68 -3.38 10.98
CA LEU A 90 2.25 -2.74 12.22
C LEU A 90 3.12 -1.54 12.55
N GLN A 91 4.43 -1.65 12.41
CA GLN A 91 5.34 -0.52 12.64
C GLN A 91 5.06 0.62 11.65
N ALA A 92 4.81 0.31 10.38
CA ALA A 92 4.45 1.32 9.38
C ALA A 92 3.12 1.98 9.69
N ALA A 93 2.07 1.21 10.02
CA ALA A 93 0.75 1.75 10.36
C ALA A 93 0.82 2.63 11.61
N THR A 94 1.43 2.15 12.70
CA THR A 94 1.56 2.90 13.96
C THR A 94 2.39 4.17 13.81
N ALA A 95 3.41 4.19 12.95
CA ALA A 95 4.22 5.38 12.69
C ALA A 95 3.50 6.48 11.89
N LEU A 96 2.38 6.13 11.24
CA LEU A 96 1.57 7.03 10.40
C LEU A 96 0.22 7.37 11.04
N MET A 97 -0.22 6.63 12.05
CA MET A 97 -1.52 6.81 12.68
C MET A 97 -1.48 7.70 13.94
N PRO A 98 -2.60 8.38 14.27
CA PRO A 98 -3.83 8.50 13.47
C PRO A 98 -3.64 9.47 12.29
N PHE A 99 -4.16 9.11 11.11
CA PHE A 99 -4.13 9.98 9.92
C PHE A 99 -4.88 11.30 10.11
N SER A 100 -5.71 11.43 11.14
CA SER A 100 -6.45 12.67 11.44
C SER A 100 -5.60 13.80 12.00
N SER A 101 -4.38 13.50 12.47
CA SER A 101 -3.50 14.55 12.96
C SER A 101 -2.70 15.21 11.83
N ARG A 102 -2.69 16.54 11.77
CA ARG A 102 -1.89 17.30 10.77
C ARG A 102 -0.42 16.87 10.67
N PRO A 103 0.31 16.62 11.78
CA PRO A 103 1.69 16.15 11.70
C PRO A 103 1.81 14.77 11.04
N ALA A 104 0.87 13.86 11.33
CA ALA A 104 0.84 12.56 10.69
C ALA A 104 0.54 12.67 9.20
N GLN A 105 -0.41 13.52 8.80
CA GLN A 105 -0.74 13.75 7.39
C GLN A 105 0.46 14.28 6.60
N GLN A 106 1.17 15.29 7.13
CA GLN A 106 2.36 15.85 6.48
C GLN A 106 3.47 14.80 6.35
N LYS A 107 3.70 14.02 7.41
CA LYS A 107 4.71 12.95 7.40
C LYS A 107 4.36 11.86 6.39
N ALA A 108 3.10 11.43 6.36
CA ALA A 108 2.60 10.40 5.45
C ALA A 108 2.64 10.88 3.99
N ALA A 109 2.21 12.12 3.73
CA ALA A 109 2.30 12.76 2.43
C ALA A 109 3.73 12.81 1.91
N ALA A 110 4.69 13.24 2.75
CA ALA A 110 6.10 13.25 2.40
C ALA A 110 6.68 11.85 2.16
N ILE A 111 6.20 10.84 2.89
CA ILE A 111 6.60 9.44 2.71
C ILE A 111 6.11 8.90 1.35
N PHE A 112 4.84 9.13 1.04
CA PHE A 112 4.19 8.64 -0.17
C PHE A 112 4.43 9.52 -1.41
N GLY A 113 5.00 10.72 -1.23
CA GLY A 113 5.19 11.69 -2.31
C GLY A 113 3.86 12.28 -2.81
N LEU A 114 2.92 12.53 -1.89
CA LEU A 114 1.58 13.02 -2.20
C LEU A 114 1.44 14.51 -1.92
N GLU A 115 0.82 15.21 -2.86
CA GLU A 115 0.37 16.58 -2.69
C GLU A 115 -1.08 16.54 -2.16
N LEU A 116 -1.25 16.96 -0.91
CA LEU A 116 -2.55 16.94 -0.23
C LEU A 116 -3.21 18.33 -0.22
N GLU A 117 -2.70 19.30 -0.97
CA GLU A 117 -3.25 20.65 -0.99
C GLU A 117 -4.66 20.68 -1.59
N GLY A 118 -5.50 21.59 -1.12
CA GLY A 118 -6.88 21.77 -1.63
C GLY A 118 -7.89 20.69 -1.22
N LEU A 119 -7.47 19.53 -0.71
CA LEU A 119 -8.37 18.49 -0.20
C LEU A 119 -8.95 18.81 1.18
N SER A 120 -10.17 18.33 1.45
CA SER A 120 -10.76 18.33 2.79
C SER A 120 -9.94 17.50 3.78
N ALA A 121 -10.22 17.59 5.08
CA ALA A 121 -9.50 16.79 6.07
C ALA A 121 -9.80 15.30 5.88
N GLU A 122 -11.07 14.96 5.66
CA GLU A 122 -11.52 13.59 5.44
C GLU A 122 -10.93 12.99 4.14
N ASP A 123 -10.90 13.76 3.05
CA ASP A 123 -10.35 13.29 1.78
C ASP A 123 -8.85 13.00 1.87
N LYS A 124 -8.12 13.80 2.66
CA LYS A 124 -6.69 13.57 2.93
C LYS A 124 -6.46 12.26 3.66
N GLU A 125 -7.24 12.01 4.71
CA GLU A 125 -7.15 10.78 5.49
C GLU A 125 -7.40 9.55 4.61
N PHE A 126 -8.45 9.61 3.79
CA PHE A 126 -8.80 8.53 2.89
C PHE A 126 -7.75 8.31 1.78
N ALA A 127 -7.22 9.39 1.19
CA ALA A 127 -6.17 9.29 0.17
C ALA A 127 -4.89 8.65 0.73
N LEU A 128 -4.51 9.00 1.97
CA LEU A 128 -3.38 8.39 2.67
C LEU A 128 -3.62 6.92 3.00
N ALA A 129 -4.82 6.58 3.50
CA ALA A 129 -5.19 5.21 3.80
C ALA A 129 -5.13 4.31 2.55
N ARG A 130 -5.69 4.78 1.42
CA ARG A 130 -5.61 4.06 0.13
C ARG A 130 -4.17 3.83 -0.33
N HIS A 131 -3.31 4.84 -0.22
CA HIS A 131 -1.90 4.69 -0.59
C HIS A 131 -1.16 3.70 0.32
N PHE A 132 -1.47 3.72 1.61
CA PHE A 132 -0.94 2.71 2.54
C PHE A 132 -1.37 1.30 2.14
N ILE A 133 -2.64 1.08 1.81
CA ILE A 133 -3.15 -0.24 1.37
C ILE A 133 -2.45 -0.69 0.09
N ARG A 134 -2.31 0.20 -0.90
CA ARG A 134 -1.62 -0.11 -2.16
C ARG A 134 -0.18 -0.57 -1.90
N MET A 135 0.54 0.17 -1.06
CA MET A 135 1.89 -0.22 -0.64
C MET A 135 1.88 -1.56 0.12
N ALA A 136 0.97 -1.76 1.07
CA ALA A 136 0.90 -2.97 1.88
C ALA A 136 0.62 -4.23 1.03
N ARG A 137 -0.32 -4.15 0.08
CA ARG A 137 -0.65 -5.25 -0.83
C ARG A 137 0.54 -5.63 -1.71
N GLU A 138 1.27 -4.66 -2.25
CA GLU A 138 2.48 -4.91 -3.04
C GLU A 138 3.60 -5.55 -2.18
N LEU A 139 3.80 -5.06 -0.95
CA LEU A 139 4.76 -5.64 -0.02
C LEU A 139 4.45 -7.11 0.27
N ILE A 140 3.18 -7.42 0.57
CA ILE A 140 2.71 -8.78 0.81
C ILE A 140 2.93 -9.65 -0.43
N ALA A 141 2.52 -9.17 -1.60
CA ALA A 141 2.69 -9.89 -2.86
C ALA A 141 4.17 -10.19 -3.15
N GLY A 142 5.05 -9.20 -3.01
CA GLY A 142 6.50 -9.36 -3.24
C GLY A 142 7.15 -10.35 -2.26
N ALA A 143 6.77 -10.29 -0.98
CA ALA A 143 7.29 -11.21 0.03
C ALA A 143 6.86 -12.66 -0.24
N LEU A 144 5.61 -12.87 -0.69
CA LEU A 144 5.07 -14.19 -1.03
C LEU A 144 5.61 -14.72 -2.37
N ALA A 145 5.87 -13.84 -3.34
CA ALA A 145 6.40 -14.19 -4.65
C ALA A 145 7.84 -14.74 -4.60
N SER A 146 8.57 -14.46 -3.52
CA SER A 146 9.94 -14.93 -3.33
C SER A 146 10.07 -16.45 -3.14
N GLY A 147 8.95 -17.20 -3.05
CA GLY A 147 8.90 -18.65 -2.82
C GLY A 147 8.10 -19.07 -1.56
N PRO A 148 8.00 -20.36 -1.23
CA PRO A 148 7.13 -20.85 -0.15
C PRO A 148 7.51 -20.28 1.23
N ALA A 149 6.51 -20.13 2.11
CA ALA A 149 6.71 -19.70 3.49
C ALA A 149 7.14 -20.85 4.42
N VAL A 150 6.93 -22.11 4.00
CA VAL A 150 7.22 -23.30 4.80
C VAL A 150 8.70 -23.62 4.78
N GLY A 151 9.27 -23.91 5.95
CA GLY A 151 10.69 -24.26 6.10
C GLY A 151 11.65 -23.06 6.06
N VAL A 152 11.14 -21.83 5.96
CA VAL A 152 11.95 -20.61 5.95
C VAL A 152 12.39 -20.26 7.38
N GLY A 153 13.70 -20.08 7.57
CA GLY A 153 14.26 -19.61 8.83
C GLY A 153 13.86 -18.17 9.14
N ARG A 154 14.08 -17.73 10.39
CA ARG A 154 13.73 -16.36 10.79
C ARG A 154 14.52 -15.30 10.01
N GLU A 155 15.83 -15.48 9.90
CA GLU A 155 16.72 -14.51 9.22
C GLU A 155 16.38 -14.39 7.73
N ASP A 156 16.10 -15.51 7.06
CA ASP A 156 15.66 -15.53 5.67
C ASP A 156 14.30 -14.84 5.49
N ALA A 157 13.37 -15.07 6.42
CA ALA A 157 12.06 -14.41 6.41
C ALA A 157 12.18 -12.89 6.54
N GLU A 158 12.98 -12.41 7.49
CA GLU A 158 13.24 -10.98 7.69
C GLU A 158 13.91 -10.37 6.44
N SER A 159 14.90 -11.05 5.86
CA SER A 159 15.58 -10.61 4.64
C SER A 159 14.65 -10.50 3.43
N ARG A 160 13.72 -11.46 3.27
CA ARG A 160 12.72 -11.44 2.19
C ARG A 160 11.74 -10.29 2.33
N VAL A 161 11.25 -10.03 3.54
CA VAL A 161 10.36 -8.89 3.80
C VAL A 161 11.09 -7.58 3.57
N GLN A 162 12.35 -7.48 3.99
CA GLN A 162 13.15 -6.27 3.76
C GLN A 162 13.41 -6.01 2.27
N ALA A 163 13.75 -7.05 1.50
CA ALA A 163 13.92 -6.93 0.05
C ALA A 163 12.62 -6.45 -0.64
N ALA A 164 11.48 -7.05 -0.28
CA ALA A 164 10.17 -6.63 -0.77
C ALA A 164 9.86 -5.18 -0.37
N LEU A 165 10.11 -4.79 0.88
CA LEU A 165 9.91 -3.43 1.38
C LEU A 165 10.70 -2.40 0.57
N VAL A 166 11.98 -2.66 0.28
CA VAL A 166 12.81 -1.75 -0.52
C VAL A 166 12.24 -1.59 -1.93
N GLN A 167 11.81 -2.68 -2.58
CA GLN A 167 11.22 -2.63 -3.91
C GLN A 167 9.89 -1.85 -3.91
N THR A 168 9.01 -2.14 -2.96
CA THR A 168 7.72 -1.47 -2.80
C THR A 168 7.91 0.02 -2.47
N ALA A 169 8.85 0.36 -1.57
CA ALA A 169 9.12 1.73 -1.18
C ALA A 169 9.58 2.60 -2.36
N ARG A 170 10.38 2.06 -3.28
CA ARG A 170 10.78 2.79 -4.51
C ARG A 170 9.58 3.23 -5.34
N LYS A 171 8.50 2.43 -5.36
CA LYS A 171 7.32 2.66 -6.19
C LYS A 171 6.25 3.49 -5.49
N TYR A 172 5.96 3.20 -4.22
CA TYR A 172 4.81 3.77 -3.52
C TYR A 172 5.15 4.66 -2.33
N ALA A 173 6.38 4.60 -1.82
CA ALA A 173 6.78 5.36 -0.64
C ALA A 173 8.24 5.87 -0.75
N PRO A 174 8.56 6.65 -1.81
CA PRO A 174 9.93 7.03 -2.11
C PRO A 174 10.57 7.86 -0.98
N GLY A 175 9.77 8.60 -0.20
CA GLY A 175 10.27 9.37 0.93
C GLY A 175 10.88 8.53 2.05
N LEU A 176 10.56 7.23 2.15
CA LEU A 176 11.21 6.31 3.11
C LEU A 176 12.69 6.10 2.80
N LEU A 177 13.04 6.02 1.52
CA LEU A 177 14.41 5.77 1.07
C LEU A 177 15.28 7.01 1.28
N HIS A 178 14.77 8.18 0.88
CA HIS A 178 15.48 9.45 1.05
C HIS A 178 15.75 9.82 2.52
N ARG A 179 14.85 9.42 3.45
CA ARG A 179 15.08 9.63 4.88
C ARG A 179 16.22 8.76 5.40
N THR A 180 16.31 7.52 4.92
CA THR A 180 17.40 6.61 5.31
C THR A 180 18.74 7.13 4.81
N GLU A 181 18.80 7.67 3.59
CA GLU A 181 20.01 8.30 3.04
C GLU A 181 20.39 9.59 3.78
N ARG A 182 19.43 10.42 4.20
CA ARG A 182 19.73 11.59 5.06
C ARG A 182 20.07 11.22 6.50
N GLN A 183 19.70 10.02 6.93
CA GLN A 183 20.08 9.42 8.19
C GLN A 183 21.39 8.62 8.04
N GLU A 184 22.21 8.96 7.05
CA GLU A 184 23.66 8.72 7.10
C GLU A 184 24.24 9.39 8.36
N PRO A 185 25.30 8.81 8.96
CA PRO A 185 25.74 9.16 10.31
C PRO A 185 25.97 10.66 10.45
N ALA A 186 25.24 11.26 11.39
CA ALA A 186 25.41 12.64 11.81
C ALA A 186 26.81 12.83 12.41
N GLY A 187 27.79 13.09 11.55
CA GLY A 187 29.13 13.54 11.89
C GLY A 187 30.06 12.46 12.43
N GLY A 188 31.18 12.25 11.73
CA GLY A 188 32.35 11.65 12.35
C GLY A 188 32.75 12.46 13.60
N ARG A 189 33.09 11.76 14.69
CA ARG A 189 33.52 12.39 15.94
C ARG A 189 34.84 13.10 15.67
N TRP A 190 34.82 14.41 15.50
CA TRP A 190 36.04 15.20 15.37
C TRP A 190 36.39 15.81 16.73
N GLN A 191 37.67 15.71 17.10
CA GLN A 191 38.20 16.27 18.33
C GLN A 191 39.37 17.19 18.00
N ARG A 192 39.35 18.40 18.54
CA ARG A 192 40.47 19.31 18.42
C ARG A 192 41.53 18.96 19.46
N SER A 193 42.74 18.64 19.01
CA SER A 193 43.91 18.43 19.86
C SER A 193 44.90 19.57 19.59
N GLY A 194 44.80 20.62 20.41
CA GLY A 194 45.57 21.85 20.25
C GLY A 194 45.33 22.55 18.90
N LYS A 195 46.35 22.55 18.03
CA LYS A 195 46.31 23.17 16.70
C LYS A 195 45.80 22.24 15.59
N ARG A 196 45.42 21.00 15.91
CA ARG A 196 44.98 19.99 14.92
C ARG A 196 43.55 19.53 15.19
N ILE A 197 42.85 19.14 14.13
CA ILE A 197 41.55 18.47 14.20
C ILE A 197 41.79 17.00 13.87
N VAL A 198 41.34 16.09 14.73
CA VAL A 198 41.42 14.64 14.56
C VAL A 198 40.01 14.10 14.34
N VAL A 199 39.77 13.46 13.20
CA VAL A 199 38.51 12.77 12.91
C VAL A 199 38.66 11.33 13.38
N LEU A 200 37.84 10.91 14.34
CA LEU A 200 38.00 9.64 15.06
C LEU A 200 37.18 8.50 14.44
N ASN A 201 36.10 8.82 13.75
CA ASN A 201 35.21 7.86 13.10
C ASN A 201 34.93 8.38 11.69
N CYS A 202 35.81 8.05 10.76
CA CYS A 202 35.55 8.18 9.32
C CYS A 202 35.02 6.86 8.77
#